data_AF-A0A6M2CVL2-F1
#
_entry.id   AF-A0A6M2CVL2-F1
#
_cell.length_a   1.000
_cell.length_b   1.000
_cell.length_c   1.000
_cell.angle_alpha   90.00
_cell.angle_beta   90.00
_cell.angle_gamma   90.00
#
_symmetry.space_group_name_H-M   'P 1'
#
loop_
_entity.id
_entity.type
_entity.pdbx_description
1 polymer ?
#
loop_
_entity_poly.entity_id
_entity_poly.type
_entity_poly.pdbx_seq_one_letter_code
_entity_poly.pdbx_strand_id
1 'polypeptide(L)'
;MMDVQGASAVALDGTFTIPWKSVSCHNFSGLIKYATTPNTVIIVATDLRCLYKEILDEGALQDRCRELNPSIEVTTKGLVSHLSDGLTAAIERSSKHSPELTATIDSSSLVFALSMTIGEVKFLWRFAMAAQSTDDFYSQVTLPILAMLAAMKEQRERLFALLYKKDAEIADYTSSGARVSKRSLRTLPFDEDEFKEETTRAGVLQRRFAGLPESAFSGDELGKIMKVYQELSTLSEKKSSSQSDVQLPAEASDQTNMPIEAVHNSKSARNKEPSPEVITEKPKAKKAKKNLRL
;
A
#
# COMPACT_ATOMS: atom_id res chain seq x y z
N MET A 1 30.90 27.85 5.74
CA MET A 1 31.54 26.62 6.21
C MET A 1 30.59 26.02 7.23
N MET A 2 29.95 24.92 6.81
CA MET A 2 29.31 23.85 7.62
C MET A 2 28.09 24.26 8.45
N ASP A 3 26.87 23.95 7.98
CA ASP A 3 26.15 22.68 8.18
C ASP A 3 25.74 22.43 9.63
N VAL A 4 24.43 22.47 9.90
CA VAL A 4 23.70 21.36 10.53
C VAL A 4 22.25 21.41 10.03
N GLN A 5 22.00 20.84 8.84
CA GLN A 5 20.66 20.46 8.42
C GLN A 5 20.48 18.97 8.72
N GLY A 6 20.25 18.69 10.01
CA GLY A 6 19.91 17.36 10.52
C GLY A 6 18.45 17.34 10.91
N ALA A 7 17.55 17.24 9.94
CA ALA A 7 16.14 16.94 10.17
C ALA A 7 15.82 15.56 9.58
N SER A 8 16.30 14.51 10.26
CA SER A 8 15.75 13.17 10.11
C SER A 8 14.56 13.07 11.05
N ALA A 9 13.37 13.20 10.48
CA ALA A 9 12.14 12.56 10.94
C ALA A 9 11.16 12.69 9.79
N VAL A 10 10.84 11.55 9.18
CA VAL A 10 9.78 11.38 8.20
C VAL A 10 8.51 12.00 8.80
N ALA A 11 8.22 13.25 8.46
CA ALA A 11 6.88 13.78 8.64
C ALA A 11 6.00 12.82 7.84
N LEU A 12 5.15 12.08 8.55
CA LEU A 12 4.19 11.14 7.99
C LEU A 12 3.30 11.92 7.03
N ASP A 13 3.76 12.02 5.79
CA ASP A 13 3.02 12.59 4.69
C ASP A 13 1.76 11.74 4.58
N GLY A 14 0.60 12.33 4.87
CA GLY A 14 -0.69 11.64 4.88
C GLY A 14 -1.02 10.97 3.55
N THR A 15 -0.24 11.25 2.49
CA THR A 15 -0.32 10.59 1.19
C THR A 15 0.38 9.23 1.10
N PHE A 16 1.26 8.87 2.04
CA PHE A 16 2.06 7.64 1.94
C PHE A 16 1.21 6.36 1.92
N THR A 17 0.16 6.33 2.74
CA THR A 17 -0.78 5.19 2.83
C THR A 17 -1.92 5.27 1.82
N ILE A 18 -2.03 6.37 1.07
CA ILE A 18 -3.10 6.56 0.08
C ILE A 18 -2.74 5.74 -1.16
N PRO A 19 -3.66 4.90 -1.67
CA PRO A 19 -3.42 4.10 -2.85
C PRO A 19 -3.23 5.01 -4.08
N TRP A 20 -2.32 4.61 -4.95
CA TRP A 20 -2.16 5.24 -6.25
C TRP A 20 -3.35 4.92 -7.15
N LYS A 21 -3.83 5.93 -7.87
CA LYS A 21 -4.81 5.77 -8.94
C LYS A 21 -4.12 6.00 -10.28
N SER A 22 -4.46 5.19 -11.27
CA SER A 22 -3.92 5.34 -12.62
C SER A 22 -4.62 6.49 -13.33
N VAL A 23 -3.83 7.35 -13.96
CA VAL A 23 -4.33 8.48 -14.75
C VAL A 23 -3.58 8.55 -16.07
N SER A 24 -4.33 8.72 -17.15
CA SER A 24 -3.78 8.90 -18.49
C SER A 24 -4.54 10.03 -19.15
N CYS A 25 -3.90 11.19 -19.35
CA CYS A 25 -4.51 12.39 -19.91
C CYS A 25 -3.51 13.11 -20.83
N HIS A 26 -3.95 13.54 -22.02
CA HIS A 26 -3.12 14.21 -23.04
C HIS A 26 -1.65 13.72 -23.09
N ASN A 27 -0.75 14.43 -22.39
CA ASN A 27 0.70 14.22 -22.42
C ASN A 27 1.26 13.51 -21.18
N PHE A 28 0.41 13.02 -20.27
CA PHE A 28 0.81 12.33 -19.06
C PHE A 28 0.12 10.98 -18.94
N SER A 29 0.90 9.93 -18.69
CA SER A 29 0.40 8.61 -18.34
C SER A 29 1.19 8.14 -17.13
N GLY A 30 0.50 7.87 -16.03
CA GLY A 30 1.15 7.55 -14.77
C GLY A 30 0.16 7.33 -13.65
N LEU A 31 0.63 7.61 -12.44
CA LEU A 31 -0.09 7.42 -11.20
C LEU A 31 -0.28 8.75 -10.49
N ILE A 32 -1.39 8.88 -9.79
CA ILE A 32 -1.73 10.05 -8.99
C ILE A 32 -2.34 9.63 -7.65
N LYS A 33 -2.03 10.39 -6.61
CA LYS A 33 -2.71 10.33 -5.31
C LYS A 33 -2.79 11.74 -4.73
N TYR A 34 -3.78 11.98 -3.89
CA TYR A 34 -3.94 13.24 -3.21
C TYR A 34 -4.56 13.04 -1.84
N ALA A 35 -4.27 13.97 -0.93
CA ALA A 35 -4.86 14.07 0.39
C ALA A 35 -5.41 15.48 0.57
N THR A 36 -6.54 15.58 1.26
CA THR A 36 -7.15 16.86 1.60
C THR A 36 -7.38 16.96 3.10
N THR A 37 -7.15 18.14 3.64
CA THR A 37 -7.65 18.56 4.96
C THR A 37 -8.61 19.74 4.73
N PRO A 38 -9.32 20.27 5.72
CA PRO A 38 -10.23 21.40 5.50
C PRO A 38 -9.58 22.61 4.80
N ASN A 39 -8.26 22.80 4.98
CA ASN A 39 -7.55 24.00 4.54
C ASN A 39 -6.29 23.67 3.71
N THR A 40 -6.03 22.39 3.39
CA THR A 40 -4.85 22.01 2.62
C THR A 40 -5.16 20.95 1.58
N VAL A 41 -4.43 20.99 0.47
CA VAL A 41 -4.43 19.98 -0.57
C VAL A 41 -3.00 19.54 -0.84
N ILE A 42 -2.76 18.24 -0.77
CA ILE A 42 -1.49 17.63 -1.18
C ILE A 42 -1.78 16.76 -2.38
N ILE A 43 -1.08 16.97 -3.48
CA ILE A 43 -1.19 16.18 -4.69
C ILE A 43 0.18 15.64 -5.08
N VAL A 44 0.22 14.37 -5.44
CA VAL A 44 1.43 13.66 -5.82
C VAL A 44 1.16 12.86 -7.09
N ALA A 45 2.04 12.96 -8.07
CA ALA A 45 1.96 12.24 -9.33
C ALA A 45 3.31 11.65 -9.72
N THR A 46 3.30 10.55 -10.47
CA THR A 46 4.53 9.93 -11.00
C THR A 46 4.27 9.23 -12.32
N ASP A 47 5.19 9.37 -13.26
CA ASP A 47 5.28 8.57 -14.50
C ASP A 47 6.18 7.34 -14.33
N LEU A 48 6.49 6.98 -13.09
CA LEU A 48 7.46 5.97 -12.66
C LEU A 48 8.92 6.28 -13.03
N ARG A 49 9.20 7.50 -13.50
CA ARG A 49 10.56 8.01 -13.76
C ARG A 49 10.89 9.17 -12.83
N CYS A 50 9.92 10.07 -12.65
CA CYS A 50 9.98 11.24 -11.79
C CYS A 50 8.80 11.23 -10.81
N LEU A 51 9.00 11.85 -9.66
CA LEU A 51 7.93 12.13 -8.70
C LEU A 51 7.66 13.63 -8.73
N TYR A 52 6.39 14.00 -8.83
CA TYR A 52 5.94 15.39 -8.81
C TYR A 52 5.03 15.59 -7.62
N LYS A 53 5.22 16.69 -6.90
CA LYS A 53 4.41 17.00 -5.71
C LYS A 53 4.12 18.48 -5.61
N GLU A 54 2.94 18.80 -5.12
CA GLU A 54 2.56 20.14 -4.69
C GLU A 54 1.80 20.06 -3.36
N ILE A 55 2.10 20.99 -2.46
CA ILE A 55 1.38 21.20 -1.21
C ILE A 55 0.79 22.60 -1.27
N LEU A 56 -0.52 22.70 -1.12
CA LEU A 56 -1.26 23.95 -1.13
C LEU A 56 -1.85 24.16 0.26
N ASP A 57 -1.47 25.26 0.89
CA ASP A 57 -2.07 25.73 2.14
C ASP A 57 -3.22 26.72 1.86
N GLU A 58 -3.85 27.22 2.92
CA GLU A 58 -5.00 28.11 2.82
C GLU A 58 -4.71 29.38 2.01
N GLY A 59 -3.55 30.00 2.23
CA GLY A 59 -3.15 31.22 1.52
C GLY A 59 -2.97 30.94 0.03
N ALA A 60 -2.18 29.91 -0.31
CA ALA A 60 -1.93 29.52 -1.69
C ALA A 60 -3.22 29.12 -2.42
N LEU A 61 -4.15 28.45 -1.73
CA LEU A 61 -5.45 28.08 -2.28
C LEU A 61 -6.30 29.31 -2.64
N GLN A 62 -6.40 30.27 -1.72
CA GLN A 62 -7.19 31.48 -1.93
C GLN A 62 -6.61 32.37 -3.02
N ASP A 63 -5.29 32.61 -2.99
CA ASP A 63 -4.62 33.46 -3.97
C ASP A 63 -4.75 32.89 -5.38
N ARG A 64 -4.54 31.58 -5.53
CA ARG A 64 -4.70 30.90 -6.82
C ARG A 64 -6.16 30.87 -7.29
N CYS A 65 -7.12 30.72 -6.38
CA CYS A 65 -8.53 30.80 -6.73
C CYS A 65 -8.89 32.19 -7.27
N ARG A 66 -8.38 33.26 -6.62
CA ARG A 66 -8.59 34.65 -7.05
C ARG A 66 -7.96 34.94 -8.40
N GLU A 67 -6.77 34.39 -8.65
CA GLU A 67 -6.06 34.53 -9.92
C GLU A 67 -6.80 33.83 -11.08
N LEU A 68 -7.19 32.56 -10.89
CA LEU A 68 -7.78 31.75 -11.95
C LEU A 68 -9.28 32.00 -12.14
N ASN A 69 -9.98 32.44 -11.09
CA ASN A 69 -11.43 32.60 -11.07
C ASN A 69 -11.82 33.91 -10.36
N PRO A 70 -11.48 35.09 -10.93
CA PRO A 70 -11.67 36.38 -10.25
C PRO A 70 -13.13 36.73 -9.93
N SER A 71 -14.09 36.11 -10.62
CA SER A 71 -15.53 36.32 -10.41
C SER A 71 -16.15 35.40 -9.35
N ILE A 72 -15.35 34.52 -8.74
CA ILE A 72 -15.83 33.47 -7.83
C ILE A 72 -15.27 33.71 -6.43
N GLU A 73 -16.15 33.97 -5.46
CA GLU A 73 -15.81 34.01 -4.04
C GLU A 73 -16.24 32.71 -3.36
N VAL A 74 -15.26 31.93 -2.87
CA VAL A 74 -15.51 30.63 -2.23
C VAL A 74 -14.65 30.53 -0.97
N THR A 75 -15.22 29.98 0.10
CA THR A 75 -14.48 29.68 1.33
C THR A 75 -13.42 28.60 1.08
N THR A 76 -12.29 28.64 1.79
CA THR A 76 -11.20 27.65 1.65
C THR A 76 -11.74 26.21 1.73
N LYS A 77 -12.60 25.94 2.72
CA LYS A 77 -13.20 24.61 2.91
C LYS A 77 -14.08 24.17 1.74
N GLY A 78 -14.89 25.09 1.20
CA GLY A 78 -15.72 24.82 0.02
C GLY A 78 -14.86 24.54 -1.22
N LEU A 79 -13.78 25.31 -1.40
CA LEU A 79 -12.81 25.13 -2.47
C LEU A 79 -12.13 23.77 -2.38
N VAL A 80 -11.61 23.38 -1.21
CA VAL A 80 -10.96 22.07 -1.03
C VAL A 80 -11.92 20.91 -1.31
N SER A 81 -13.17 21.00 -0.84
CA SER A 81 -14.19 19.99 -1.15
C SER A 81 -14.42 19.89 -2.65
N HIS A 82 -14.60 21.03 -3.33
CA HIS A 82 -14.85 21.06 -4.77
C HIS A 82 -13.68 20.50 -5.58
N LEU A 83 -12.43 20.82 -5.19
CA LEU A 83 -11.23 20.26 -5.81
C LEU A 83 -11.12 18.75 -5.59
N SER A 84 -11.43 18.28 -4.38
CA SER A 84 -11.43 16.85 -4.05
C SER A 84 -12.44 16.08 -4.92
N ASP A 85 -13.67 16.58 -5.02
CA ASP A 85 -14.73 15.97 -5.82
C ASP A 85 -14.37 16.00 -7.32
N GLY A 86 -13.85 17.13 -7.79
CA GLY A 86 -13.40 17.32 -9.16
C GLY A 86 -12.26 16.38 -9.55
N LEU A 87 -11.25 16.25 -8.70
CA LEU A 87 -10.14 15.29 -8.89
C LEU A 87 -10.65 13.85 -8.92
N THR A 88 -11.51 13.48 -7.96
CA THR A 88 -12.11 12.13 -7.92
C THR A 88 -12.82 11.81 -9.23
N ALA A 89 -13.70 12.71 -9.66
CA ALA A 89 -14.50 12.52 -10.87
C ALA A 89 -13.65 12.49 -12.16
N ALA A 90 -12.60 13.32 -12.23
CA ALA A 90 -11.69 13.35 -13.37
C ALA A 90 -10.85 12.06 -13.48
N ILE A 91 -10.35 11.55 -12.35
CA ILE A 91 -9.53 10.34 -12.30
C ILE A 91 -10.38 9.10 -12.61
N GLU A 92 -11.58 9.03 -12.03
CA GLU A 92 -12.45 7.86 -12.19
C GLU A 92 -13.21 7.84 -13.52
N ARG A 93 -13.20 8.95 -14.27
CA ARG A 93 -13.91 9.09 -15.56
C ARG A 93 -15.36 8.60 -15.50
N SER A 94 -16.02 8.91 -14.39
CA SER A 94 -17.31 8.32 -14.02
C SER A 94 -18.46 8.70 -14.95
N SER A 95 -18.31 9.73 -15.79
CA SER A 95 -19.32 10.10 -16.78
C SER A 95 -18.75 10.88 -17.98
N LYS A 96 -19.55 11.00 -19.05
CA LYS A 96 -19.25 11.88 -20.21
C LYS A 96 -19.23 13.38 -19.87
N HIS A 97 -19.74 13.76 -18.70
CA HIS A 97 -19.70 15.13 -18.17
C HIS A 97 -18.70 15.25 -17.01
N SER A 98 -17.75 14.32 -16.91
CA SER A 98 -16.68 14.40 -15.92
C SER A 98 -15.81 15.64 -16.17
N PRO A 99 -15.25 16.23 -15.11
CA PRO A 99 -14.29 17.31 -15.23
C PRO A 99 -13.15 16.93 -16.17
N GLU A 100 -12.73 17.87 -17.00
CA GLU A 100 -11.64 17.65 -17.94
C GLU A 100 -10.30 17.89 -17.23
N LEU A 101 -9.44 16.87 -17.23
CA LEU A 101 -8.09 16.94 -16.70
C LEU A 101 -7.10 16.85 -17.85
N THR A 102 -6.28 17.88 -18.00
CA THR A 102 -5.20 17.97 -18.99
C THR A 102 -3.85 18.10 -18.30
N ALA A 103 -2.80 17.64 -18.96
CA ALA A 103 -1.45 17.63 -18.40
C ALA A 103 -0.44 18.24 -19.37
N THR A 104 0.43 19.09 -18.83
CA THR A 104 1.63 19.58 -19.51
C THR A 104 2.84 19.21 -18.66
N ILE A 105 3.78 18.48 -19.25
CA ILE A 105 4.98 17.97 -18.59
C ILE A 105 6.22 18.65 -19.19
N ASP A 106 7.13 19.03 -18.30
CA ASP A 106 8.47 19.52 -18.61
C ASP A 106 9.48 18.75 -17.75
N SER A 107 10.77 18.88 -18.06
CA SER A 107 11.89 18.22 -17.38
C SER A 107 11.92 18.42 -15.86
N SER A 108 11.41 19.54 -15.34
CA SER A 108 11.42 19.87 -13.91
C SER A 108 10.03 20.05 -13.28
N SER A 109 8.95 19.98 -14.07
CA SER A 109 7.61 20.27 -13.55
C SER A 109 6.49 19.54 -14.31
N LEU A 110 5.41 19.28 -13.59
CA LEU A 110 4.18 18.73 -14.12
C LEU A 110 3.03 19.67 -13.73
N VAL A 111 2.28 20.14 -14.73
CA VAL A 111 1.10 20.95 -14.50
C VAL A 111 -0.14 20.17 -14.90
N PHE A 112 -1.05 19.97 -13.95
CA PHE A 112 -2.39 19.49 -14.22
C PHE A 112 -3.37 20.66 -14.25
N ALA A 113 -4.07 20.83 -15.37
CA ALA A 113 -5.18 21.77 -15.48
C ALA A 113 -6.50 21.02 -15.44
N LEU A 114 -7.34 21.39 -14.48
CA LEU A 114 -8.61 20.79 -14.17
C LEU A 114 -9.73 21.80 -14.47
N SER A 115 -10.61 21.44 -15.38
CA SER A 115 -11.76 22.25 -15.79
C SER A 115 -13.04 21.60 -15.31
N MET A 116 -13.78 22.31 -14.47
CA MET A 116 -15.02 21.87 -13.82
C MET A 116 -16.05 23.00 -13.82
N THR A 117 -17.22 22.75 -13.21
CA THR A 117 -18.32 23.72 -13.13
C THR A 117 -18.83 23.84 -11.70
N ILE A 118 -19.01 25.07 -11.22
CA ILE A 118 -19.72 25.38 -9.98
C ILE A 118 -21.07 25.96 -10.38
N GLY A 119 -22.14 25.17 -10.23
CA GLY A 119 -23.44 25.51 -10.80
C GLY A 119 -23.35 25.61 -12.33
N GLU A 120 -23.61 26.79 -12.88
CA GLU A 120 -23.48 27.07 -14.31
C GLU A 120 -22.19 27.82 -14.69
N VAL A 121 -21.33 28.12 -13.72
CA VAL A 121 -20.09 28.88 -13.93
C VAL A 121 -18.92 27.93 -14.14
N LYS A 122 -18.11 28.20 -15.17
CA LYS A 122 -16.86 27.47 -15.39
C LYS A 122 -15.85 27.78 -14.30
N PHE A 123 -15.26 26.74 -13.73
CA PHE A 123 -14.23 26.83 -12.71
C PHE A 123 -12.97 26.14 -13.21
N LEU A 124 -11.86 26.87 -13.18
CA LEU A 124 -10.55 26.40 -13.66
C LEU A 124 -9.58 26.30 -12.49
N TRP A 125 -8.85 25.19 -12.43
CA TRP A 125 -7.79 25.00 -11.46
C TRP A 125 -6.52 24.49 -12.12
N ARG A 126 -5.36 24.89 -11.60
CA ARG A 126 -4.06 24.40 -12.04
C ARG A 126 -3.23 23.94 -10.84
N PHE A 127 -2.81 22.68 -10.86
CA PHE A 127 -1.80 22.15 -9.95
C PHE A 127 -0.44 22.25 -10.64
N ALA A 128 0.51 22.97 -10.04
CA ALA A 128 1.85 23.17 -10.56
C ALA A 128 2.84 22.41 -9.66
N MET A 129 3.10 21.15 -10.02
CA MET A 129 3.91 20.24 -9.21
C MET A 129 5.37 20.28 -9.66
N ALA A 130 6.27 20.47 -8.71
CA ALA A 130 7.71 20.42 -8.96
C ALA A 130 8.22 18.97 -8.89
N ALA A 131 9.22 18.65 -9.71
CA ALA A 131 9.95 17.38 -9.59
C ALA A 131 10.61 17.27 -8.21
N GLN A 132 10.51 16.10 -7.59
CA GLN A 132 11.03 15.80 -6.26
C GLN A 132 12.39 15.11 -6.33
N SER A 133 13.03 14.97 -5.16
CA SER A 133 14.32 14.30 -5.05
C SER A 133 14.24 12.80 -5.32
N THR A 134 15.38 12.17 -5.58
CA THR A 134 15.49 10.71 -5.68
C THR A 134 15.10 10.01 -4.38
N ASP A 135 15.34 10.64 -3.23
CA ASP A 135 14.98 10.10 -1.92
C ASP A 135 13.45 10.10 -1.71
N ASP A 136 12.78 11.16 -2.17
CA ASP A 136 11.32 11.21 -2.19
C ASP A 136 10.73 10.16 -3.13
N PHE A 137 11.33 9.99 -4.32
CA PHE A 137 10.93 8.94 -5.25
C PHE A 137 11.12 7.54 -4.62
N TYR A 138 12.28 7.30 -4.01
CA TYR A 138 12.57 6.04 -3.36
C TYR A 138 11.56 5.73 -2.26
N SER A 139 11.28 6.70 -1.37
CA SER A 139 10.35 6.52 -0.26
C SER A 139 8.89 6.34 -0.73
N GLN A 140 8.43 7.10 -1.73
CA GLN A 140 7.02 7.11 -2.16
C GLN A 140 6.67 6.03 -3.19
N VAL A 141 7.66 5.49 -3.90
CA VAL A 141 7.44 4.56 -5.02
C VAL A 141 8.25 3.28 -4.83
N THR A 142 9.58 3.36 -4.81
CA THR A 142 10.44 2.17 -4.82
C THR A 142 10.27 1.30 -3.57
N LEU A 143 10.34 1.91 -2.39
CA LEU A 143 10.21 1.21 -1.12
C LEU A 143 8.85 0.51 -0.98
N PRO A 144 7.70 1.15 -1.30
CA PRO A 144 6.42 0.45 -1.35
C PRO A 144 6.36 -0.75 -2.28
N ILE A 145 6.99 -0.68 -3.46
CA ILE A 145 7.05 -1.81 -4.40
C ILE A 145 7.86 -2.96 -3.79
N LEU A 146 8.99 -2.67 -3.15
CA LEU A 146 9.80 -3.69 -2.48
C LEU A 146 9.04 -4.36 -1.34
N ALA A 147 8.31 -3.58 -0.54
CA ALA A 147 7.46 -4.10 0.54
C ALA A 147 6.34 -5.00 -0.01
N MET A 148 5.69 -4.58 -1.10
CA MET A 148 4.68 -5.38 -1.79
C MET A 148 5.27 -6.68 -2.33
N LEU A 149 6.43 -6.64 -2.98
CA LEU A 149 7.10 -7.82 -3.52
C LEU A 149 7.40 -8.85 -2.41
N ALA A 150 7.90 -8.38 -1.26
CA ALA A 150 8.15 -9.23 -0.11
C ALA A 150 6.85 -9.87 0.42
N ALA A 151 5.78 -9.08 0.56
CA ALA A 151 4.47 -9.57 1.00
C ALA A 151 3.87 -10.59 0.02
N MET A 152 3.95 -10.35 -1.28
CA MET A 152 3.48 -11.27 -2.31
C MET A 152 4.26 -12.59 -2.31
N LYS A 153 5.58 -12.53 -2.06
CA LYS A 153 6.41 -13.73 -1.92
C LYS A 153 5.96 -14.57 -0.72
N GLU A 154 5.76 -13.95 0.44
CA GLU A 154 5.26 -14.62 1.65
C GLU A 154 3.87 -15.23 1.44
N GLN A 155 2.95 -14.49 0.81
CA GLN A 155 1.61 -14.99 0.48
C GLN A 155 1.68 -16.23 -0.43
N ARG A 156 2.54 -16.20 -1.45
CA ARG A 156 2.74 -17.32 -2.36
C ARG A 156 3.27 -18.56 -1.63
N GLU A 157 4.28 -18.40 -0.77
CA GLU A 157 4.86 -19.50 0.01
C GLU A 157 3.83 -20.13 0.96
N ARG A 158 3.00 -19.30 1.61
CA ARG A 158 1.88 -19.80 2.45
C ARG A 158 0.84 -20.56 1.64
N LEU A 159 0.53 -20.11 0.42
CA LEU A 159 -0.40 -20.81 -0.47
C LEU A 159 0.16 -22.16 -0.91
N PHE A 160 1.45 -22.25 -1.26
CA PHE A 160 2.10 -23.52 -1.60
C PHE A 160 2.04 -24.51 -0.43
N ALA A 161 2.37 -24.06 0.79
CA ALA A 161 2.26 -24.88 1.99
C ALA A 161 0.82 -25.37 2.25
N LEU A 162 -0.18 -24.55 1.95
CA LEU A 162 -1.59 -24.92 2.08
C LEU A 162 -2.01 -25.96 1.02
N LEU A 163 -1.52 -25.82 -0.22
CA LEU A 163 -1.77 -26.78 -1.30
C LEU A 163 -1.18 -28.15 -0.96
N TYR A 164 0.07 -28.21 -0.46
CA TYR A 164 0.67 -29.47 -0.02
C TYR A 164 -0.12 -30.15 1.11
N LYS A 165 -0.65 -29.37 2.06
CA LYS A 165 -1.53 -29.92 3.11
C LYS A 165 -2.83 -30.49 2.53
N LYS A 166 -3.38 -29.85 1.50
CA LYS A 166 -4.59 -30.34 0.81
C LYS A 166 -4.32 -31.59 -0.01
N ASP A 167 -3.16 -31.70 -0.64
CA ASP A 167 -2.78 -32.93 -1.34
C ASP A 167 -2.58 -34.10 -0.37
N ALA A 168 -1.99 -33.86 0.81
CA ALA A 168 -1.88 -34.86 1.86
C ALA A 168 -3.27 -35.34 2.36
N GLU A 169 -4.21 -34.40 2.55
CA GLU A 169 -5.59 -34.71 2.91
C GLU A 169 -6.29 -35.54 1.82
N ILE A 170 -6.13 -35.19 0.54
CA ILE A 170 -6.68 -35.95 -0.59
C ILE A 170 -6.06 -37.36 -0.65
N ALA A 171 -4.75 -37.46 -0.47
CA ALA A 171 -4.04 -38.74 -0.46
C ALA A 171 -4.61 -39.65 0.64
N ASP A 172 -4.81 -39.14 1.86
CA ASP A 172 -5.38 -39.87 2.98
C ASP A 172 -6.80 -40.40 2.69
N TYR A 173 -7.67 -39.56 2.11
CA TYR A 173 -8.99 -40.00 1.66
C TYR A 173 -8.90 -41.12 0.62
N THR A 174 -7.99 -41.01 -0.35
CA THR A 174 -7.83 -42.03 -1.38
C THR A 174 -7.26 -43.35 -0.84
N SER A 175 -6.32 -43.30 0.11
CA SER A 175 -5.79 -44.50 0.77
C SER A 175 -6.82 -45.16 1.68
N SER A 176 -7.72 -44.38 2.27
CA SER A 176 -8.87 -44.86 3.05
C SER A 176 -10.00 -45.44 2.18
N GLY A 177 -9.84 -45.48 0.86
CA GLY A 177 -10.79 -46.06 -0.08
C GLY A 177 -11.90 -45.11 -0.54
N ALA A 178 -11.88 -43.84 -0.13
CA ALA A 178 -12.84 -42.85 -0.60
C ALA A 178 -12.61 -42.57 -2.10
N ARG A 179 -13.70 -42.47 -2.86
CA ARG A 179 -13.67 -42.20 -4.30
C ARG A 179 -14.39 -40.89 -4.60
N VAL A 180 -13.78 -40.06 -5.44
CA VAL A 180 -14.40 -38.83 -5.91
C VAL A 180 -15.58 -39.16 -6.83
N SER A 181 -16.77 -38.65 -6.51
CA SER A 181 -18.00 -38.94 -7.26
C SER A 181 -17.97 -38.40 -8.70
N LYS A 182 -17.26 -37.30 -8.95
CA LYS A 182 -17.07 -36.68 -10.27
C LYS A 182 -15.58 -36.61 -10.61
N ARG A 183 -15.18 -37.25 -11.72
CA ARG A 183 -13.78 -37.23 -12.19
C ARG A 183 -13.25 -35.81 -12.44
N SER A 184 -14.10 -34.86 -12.83
CA SER A 184 -13.73 -33.47 -13.06
C SER A 184 -13.29 -32.70 -11.81
N LEU A 185 -13.56 -33.23 -10.60
CA LEU A 185 -13.13 -32.64 -9.34
C LEU A 185 -11.77 -33.16 -8.87
N ARG A 186 -11.21 -34.18 -9.55
CA ARG A 186 -9.90 -34.72 -9.21
C ARG A 186 -8.83 -33.76 -9.71
N THR A 187 -7.99 -33.30 -8.79
CA THR A 187 -6.78 -32.52 -9.09
C THR A 187 -5.57 -33.44 -9.17
N LEU A 188 -4.55 -33.02 -9.89
CA LEU A 188 -3.22 -33.60 -9.80
C LEU A 188 -2.52 -33.04 -8.53
N PRO A 189 -1.55 -33.77 -7.95
CA PRO A 189 -0.71 -33.22 -6.89
C PRO A 189 -0.05 -31.92 -7.35
N PHE A 190 0.03 -30.95 -6.46
CA PHE A 190 0.65 -29.67 -6.74
C PHE A 190 2.17 -29.81 -6.88
N ASP A 191 2.70 -29.34 -8.01
CA ASP A 191 4.14 -29.21 -8.26
C ASP A 191 4.51 -27.72 -8.31
N GLU A 192 5.38 -27.31 -7.38
CA GLU A 192 5.81 -25.93 -7.24
C GLU A 192 6.69 -25.46 -8.41
N ASP A 193 7.53 -26.34 -8.95
CA ASP A 193 8.48 -25.98 -10.01
C ASP A 193 7.75 -25.88 -11.35
N GLU A 194 6.85 -26.81 -11.64
CA GLU A 194 5.96 -26.73 -12.81
C GLU A 194 5.11 -25.45 -12.76
N PHE A 195 4.55 -25.12 -11.60
CA PHE A 195 3.76 -23.91 -11.42
C PHE A 195 4.57 -22.64 -11.66
N LYS A 196 5.81 -22.57 -11.17
CA LYS A 196 6.71 -21.43 -11.41
C LYS A 196 7.05 -21.30 -12.88
N GLU A 197 7.41 -22.40 -13.54
CA GLU A 197 7.75 -22.41 -14.97
C GLU A 197 6.55 -21.92 -15.81
N GLU A 198 5.37 -22.48 -15.59
CA GLU A 198 4.11 -22.07 -16.22
C GLU A 198 3.85 -20.57 -16.06
N THR A 199 4.05 -20.03 -14.85
CA THR A 199 3.81 -18.62 -14.55
C THR A 199 4.79 -17.69 -15.27
N THR A 200 6.02 -18.14 -15.51
CA THR A 200 7.06 -17.35 -16.21
C THR A 200 7.00 -17.45 -17.73
N ARG A 201 6.10 -18.28 -18.28
CA ARG A 201 5.98 -18.46 -19.72
C ARG A 201 5.61 -17.14 -20.41
N ALA A 202 6.27 -16.85 -21.53
CA ALA A 202 6.10 -15.60 -22.27
C ALA A 202 4.64 -15.25 -22.57
N GLY A 203 3.81 -16.22 -22.99
CA GLY A 203 2.39 -15.98 -23.27
C GLY A 203 1.54 -15.59 -22.05
N VAL A 204 1.93 -16.04 -20.85
CA VAL A 204 1.29 -15.66 -19.58
C VAL A 204 1.72 -14.25 -19.20
N LEU A 205 3.03 -13.98 -19.23
CA LEU A 205 3.59 -12.67 -18.88
C LEU A 205 3.13 -11.56 -19.83
N GLN A 206 3.10 -11.81 -21.14
CA GLN A 206 2.65 -10.84 -22.14
C GLN A 206 1.22 -10.35 -21.85
N ARG A 207 0.32 -11.27 -21.48
CA ARG A 207 -1.05 -10.92 -21.09
C ARG A 207 -1.10 -10.05 -19.83
N ARG A 208 -0.21 -10.29 -18.87
CA ARG A 208 -0.14 -9.51 -17.62
C ARG A 208 0.52 -8.15 -17.82
N PHE A 209 1.52 -8.06 -18.70
CA PHE A 209 2.25 -6.82 -18.96
C PHE A 209 1.44 -5.79 -19.76
N ALA A 210 0.50 -6.23 -20.60
CA ALA A 210 -0.33 -5.35 -21.43
C ALA A 210 -1.22 -4.35 -20.65
N GLY A 211 -1.34 -4.49 -19.32
CA GLY A 211 -2.08 -3.55 -18.46
C GLY A 211 -1.35 -3.22 -17.15
N LEU A 212 -0.04 -3.49 -17.08
CA LEU A 212 0.75 -3.33 -15.85
C LEU A 212 0.73 -1.89 -15.30
N PRO A 213 0.92 -0.83 -16.12
CA PRO A 213 0.97 0.54 -15.60
C PRO A 213 -0.34 0.97 -14.92
N GLU A 214 -1.47 0.50 -15.45
CA GLU A 214 -2.79 0.88 -14.98
C GLU A 214 -3.27 0.06 -13.78
N SER A 215 -2.76 -1.17 -13.62
CA SER A 215 -3.26 -2.12 -12.61
C SER A 215 -2.27 -2.49 -11.51
N ALA A 216 -0.96 -2.23 -11.68
CA ALA A 216 0.06 -2.67 -10.73
C ALA A 216 -0.06 -2.01 -9.36
N PHE A 217 -0.55 -0.78 -9.31
CA PHE A 217 -0.70 -0.01 -8.07
C PHE A 217 -2.16 0.22 -7.67
N SER A 218 -3.11 -0.29 -8.47
CA SER A 218 -4.53 -0.20 -8.15
C SER A 218 -4.88 -1.24 -7.08
N GLY A 219 -5.11 -0.80 -5.85
CA GLY A 219 -5.63 -1.66 -4.80
C GLY A 219 -5.25 -1.22 -3.39
N ASP A 220 -6.10 -1.56 -2.43
CA ASP A 220 -5.94 -1.17 -1.02
C ASP A 220 -4.84 -1.97 -0.30
N GLU A 221 -4.37 -3.07 -0.88
CA GLU A 221 -3.36 -3.94 -0.26
C GLU A 221 -2.02 -3.23 -0.05
N LEU A 222 -1.62 -2.37 -0.99
CA LEU A 222 -0.40 -1.58 -0.83
C LEU A 222 -0.51 -0.64 0.37
N GLY A 223 -1.65 0.08 0.49
CA GLY A 223 -1.89 0.96 1.63
C GLY A 223 -1.85 0.22 2.98
N LYS A 224 -2.41 -1.00 3.04
CA LYS A 224 -2.35 -1.85 4.24
C LYS A 224 -0.92 -2.26 4.60
N ILE A 225 -0.14 -2.72 3.61
CA ILE A 225 1.26 -3.11 3.81
C ILE A 225 2.10 -1.91 4.26
N MET A 226 1.91 -0.75 3.63
CA MET A 226 2.65 0.46 3.98
C MET A 226 2.31 0.98 5.37
N LYS A 227 1.06 0.84 5.81
CA LYS A 227 0.67 1.17 7.19
C LYS A 227 1.42 0.29 8.21
N VAL A 228 1.48 -1.02 7.97
CA VAL A 228 2.23 -1.95 8.83
C VAL A 228 3.73 -1.60 8.83
N TYR A 229 4.30 -1.26 7.67
CA TYR A 229 5.69 -0.84 7.57
C TYR A 229 5.98 0.43 8.40
N GLN A 230 5.10 1.43 8.36
CA GLN A 230 5.21 2.63 9.18
C GLN A 230 5.15 2.30 10.67
N GLU A 231 4.19 1.47 11.09
CA GLU A 231 4.06 1.03 12.49
C GLU A 231 5.35 0.36 12.98
N LEU A 232 5.93 -0.55 12.19
CA LEU A 232 7.18 -1.23 12.54
C LEU A 232 8.39 -0.29 12.60
N SER A 233 8.46 0.68 11.68
CA SER A 233 9.56 1.66 11.64
C SER A 233 9.51 2.60 12.85
N THR A 234 8.32 3.07 13.23
CA THR A 234 8.18 3.91 14.44
C THR A 234 8.48 3.16 15.74
N LEU A 235 8.25 1.84 15.78
CA LEU A 235 8.57 1.01 16.95
C LEU A 235 10.08 0.76 17.09
N SER A 236 10.82 0.62 15.98
CA SER A 236 12.27 0.44 16.03
C SER A 236 13.01 1.73 16.45
N GLU A 237 12.51 2.90 16.02
CA GLU A 237 13.02 4.21 16.43
C GLU A 237 12.78 4.47 17.94
N LYS A 238 11.61 4.13 18.46
CA LYS A 238 11.32 4.25 19.91
C LYS A 238 12.17 3.32 20.77
N LYS A 239 12.51 2.14 20.24
CA LYS A 239 13.36 1.16 20.95
C LYS A 239 14.83 1.58 20.99
N SER A 240 15.31 2.30 19.97
CA SER A 240 16.68 2.83 19.91
C SER A 240 16.86 4.11 20.74
N SER A 241 15.84 4.96 20.88
CA SER A 241 15.90 6.14 21.77
C SER A 241 15.80 5.81 23.27
N SER A 242 15.30 4.62 23.62
CA SER A 242 15.15 4.19 25.02
C SER A 242 16.41 3.50 25.59
N GLN A 243 17.47 3.33 24.78
CA GLN A 243 18.72 2.68 25.19
C GLN A 243 19.91 3.65 25.35
N SER A 244 19.72 4.96 25.14
CA SER A 244 20.80 5.96 25.20
C SER A 244 20.92 6.74 26.52
N ASP A 245 20.10 6.45 27.54
CA ASP A 245 20.20 7.08 28.87
C ASP A 245 20.61 6.07 29.96
N VAL A 246 21.85 5.57 29.89
CA VAL A 246 22.56 5.07 31.08
C VAL A 246 23.94 5.70 31.10
N GLN A 247 24.02 6.85 31.77
CA GLN A 247 25.26 7.50 32.12
C GLN A 247 25.96 6.68 33.22
N LEU A 248 27.09 6.08 32.89
CA LEU A 248 28.00 5.45 33.85
C LEU A 248 28.62 6.51 34.76
N PRO A 249 28.55 6.38 36.10
CA PRO A 249 29.47 7.10 36.98
C PRO A 249 30.81 6.37 37.01
N ALA A 250 31.88 7.14 36.87
CA ALA A 250 33.24 6.72 37.17
C ALA A 250 33.40 6.54 38.69
N GLU A 251 34.00 5.42 39.13
CA GLU A 251 35.02 5.39 40.18
C GLU A 251 35.71 4.01 40.25
N ALA A 252 36.91 4.02 40.83
CA ALA A 252 38.02 3.10 40.57
C ALA A 252 38.17 1.92 41.55
N SER A 253 39.11 1.01 41.22
CA SER A 253 39.78 -0.02 42.04
C SER A 253 38.89 -1.18 42.54
N ASP A 254 39.30 -2.45 42.61
CA ASP A 254 40.62 -3.11 42.64
C ASP A 254 40.46 -4.61 42.24
N GLN A 255 41.60 -5.28 42.11
CA GLN A 255 41.86 -6.67 41.65
C GLN A 255 41.00 -7.79 42.27
N THR A 256 40.70 -8.87 41.52
CA THR A 256 41.21 -10.26 41.76
C THR A 256 40.57 -11.36 40.87
N ASN A 257 41.45 -12.20 40.32
CA ASN A 257 41.33 -13.64 39.98
C ASN A 257 40.14 -14.24 39.19
N MET A 258 40.50 -14.79 38.02
CA MET A 258 39.98 -16.05 37.43
C MET A 258 40.31 -17.25 38.36
N PRO A 259 39.62 -18.44 38.31
CA PRO A 259 39.39 -19.20 37.07
C PRO A 259 38.14 -20.13 36.95
N ILE A 260 37.82 -20.46 35.68
CA ILE A 260 37.48 -21.78 35.08
C ILE A 260 36.49 -22.70 35.85
N GLU A 261 35.34 -23.09 35.26
CA GLU A 261 35.15 -24.37 34.53
C GLU A 261 33.68 -24.63 34.12
N ALA A 262 33.54 -25.39 33.03
CA ALA A 262 32.30 -25.82 32.38
C ALA A 262 31.49 -26.83 33.20
N VAL A 263 30.20 -27.03 32.88
CA VAL A 263 29.56 -28.37 32.77
C VAL A 263 28.22 -28.25 32.01
N HIS A 264 28.16 -28.97 30.89
CA HIS A 264 26.94 -29.48 30.26
C HIS A 264 26.13 -30.35 31.23
N ASN A 265 24.81 -30.20 31.31
CA ASN A 265 23.96 -31.40 31.27
C ASN A 265 22.53 -31.13 30.81
N SER A 266 22.21 -31.81 29.72
CA SER A 266 20.89 -32.21 29.25
C SER A 266 20.12 -33.05 30.28
N LYS A 267 18.77 -32.98 30.28
CA LYS A 267 17.90 -34.17 30.25
C LYS A 267 16.42 -33.85 30.00
N SER A 268 15.81 -34.81 29.33
CA SER A 268 14.49 -34.90 28.68
C SER A 268 13.45 -35.59 29.56
N ALA A 269 12.15 -35.30 29.33
CA ALA A 269 10.98 -36.19 29.51
C ALA A 269 9.76 -35.49 28.88
N ARG A 270 9.14 -35.89 27.76
CA ARG A 270 8.43 -37.11 27.32
C ARG A 270 7.01 -37.32 27.92
N ASN A 271 6.03 -37.11 27.04
CA ASN A 271 4.71 -37.75 26.83
C ASN A 271 3.53 -37.51 27.81
N LYS A 272 2.36 -37.13 27.26
CA LYS A 272 1.27 -38.06 26.88
C LYS A 272 0.03 -37.32 26.33
N GLU A 273 -0.43 -37.73 25.14
CA GLU A 273 -1.84 -37.65 24.69
C GLU A 273 -2.66 -38.79 25.33
N PRO A 274 -4.01 -38.65 25.38
CA PRO A 274 -4.85 -39.43 24.45
C PRO A 274 -6.13 -38.72 23.93
N SER A 275 -6.56 -39.10 22.72
CA SER A 275 -7.92 -38.94 22.13
C SER A 275 -8.80 -40.18 22.45
N PRO A 276 -10.13 -40.33 22.12
CA PRO A 276 -10.89 -39.73 21.00
C PRO A 276 -12.42 -39.42 21.16
N GLU A 277 -12.97 -38.75 20.12
CA GLU A 277 -14.30 -38.76 19.46
C GLU A 277 -15.65 -38.66 20.22
N VAL A 278 -16.57 -37.78 19.74
CA VAL A 278 -17.94 -38.09 19.25
C VAL A 278 -18.50 -36.92 18.41
N ILE A 279 -19.05 -37.23 17.23
CA ILE A 279 -19.83 -36.37 16.30
C ILE A 279 -21.32 -36.42 16.66
N THR A 280 -22.04 -35.28 16.61
CA THR A 280 -23.50 -35.27 16.37
C THR A 280 -23.95 -34.04 15.55
N GLU A 281 -24.93 -34.27 14.67
CA GLU A 281 -25.40 -33.40 13.59
C GLU A 281 -26.36 -32.25 14.01
N LYS A 282 -26.52 -31.29 13.08
CA LYS A 282 -27.33 -30.05 13.10
C LYS A 282 -28.85 -30.26 13.18
N PRO A 283 -29.60 -29.17 13.41
CA PRO A 283 -30.69 -28.84 12.47
C PRO A 283 -30.72 -27.38 11.96
N LYS A 284 -31.48 -27.24 10.86
CA LYS A 284 -31.63 -26.13 9.91
C LYS A 284 -32.27 -24.86 10.50
N ALA A 285 -31.84 -23.69 10.05
CA ALA A 285 -32.58 -22.42 10.17
C ALA A 285 -32.86 -21.79 8.80
N LYS A 286 -34.09 -21.26 8.68
CA LYS A 286 -34.76 -20.81 7.46
C LYS A 286 -34.34 -19.38 7.05
N LYS A 287 -34.50 -19.11 5.75
CA LYS A 287 -34.31 -17.81 5.07
C LYS A 287 -35.16 -16.69 5.70
N ALA A 288 -34.56 -15.52 5.94
CA ALA A 288 -35.26 -14.27 6.23
C ALA A 288 -35.17 -13.31 5.03
N LYS A 289 -36.30 -12.65 4.74
CA LYS A 289 -36.56 -11.78 3.60
C LYS A 289 -35.94 -10.39 3.77
N LYS A 290 -35.55 -9.81 2.63
CA LYS A 290 -35.29 -8.37 2.41
C LYS A 290 -36.40 -7.51 3.03
N ASN A 291 -36.01 -6.39 3.65
CA ASN A 291 -36.81 -5.16 3.65
C ASN A 291 -35.87 -3.96 3.47
N LEU A 292 -36.23 -3.15 2.47
CA LEU A 292 -35.67 -1.88 2.06
C LEU A 292 -36.39 -0.77 2.84
N ARG A 293 -35.66 0.17 3.45
CA ARG A 293 -36.12 1.54 3.73
C ARG A 293 -34.91 2.49 3.67
N LEU A 294 -35.18 3.68 3.10
CA LEU A 294 -34.29 4.77 2.67
C LEU A 294 -33.03 4.97 3.50
#